data_AF-A0A1A0TJ50-F1
#
_entry.id   AF-A0A1A0TJ50-F1
#
_cell.length_a   1.000
_cell.length_b   1.000
_cell.length_c   1.000
_cell.angle_alpha   90.00
_cell.angle_beta   90.00
_cell.angle_gamma   90.00
#
_symmetry.space_group_name_H-M   'P 1'
#
loop_
_entity.id
_entity.type
_entity.pdbx_description
1 polymer ?
#
loop_
_entity_poly.entity_id
_entity_poly.type
_entity_poly.pdbx_seq_one_letter_code
_entity_poly.pdbx_strand_id
1 'polypeptide(L)'
;MATYSGTGDALKMQACHGISPDGVSVWSGGGEVVAAFRSAIQSIGRWRVTGFQAPVYLPGATTAHVSVSPGDFILADEDGAIVIPNSIVEDALTKAEEMTAREVAVREAIGNGLSLADALKQFGHV
;
A
#
# COMPACT_ATOMS: atom_id res chain seq x y z
N MET A 1 -9.06 27.20 26.63
CA MET A 1 -8.13 26.32 25.88
C MET A 1 -8.09 24.99 26.62
N ALA A 2 -8.97 24.06 26.25
CA ALA A 2 -9.08 22.78 26.96
C ALA A 2 -7.96 21.86 26.49
N THR A 3 -7.17 21.34 27.44
CA THR A 3 -6.13 20.35 27.19
C THR A 3 -6.78 19.06 26.70
N TYR A 4 -6.43 18.63 25.50
CA TYR A 4 -6.85 17.35 24.95
C TYR A 4 -6.34 16.23 25.85
N SER A 5 -7.25 15.46 26.46
CA SER A 5 -6.95 14.36 27.39
C SER A 5 -7.07 12.97 26.75
N GLY A 6 -7.13 12.89 25.42
CA GLY A 6 -7.33 11.65 24.66
C GLY A 6 -6.04 10.99 24.20
N THR A 7 -6.18 9.82 23.56
CA THR A 7 -5.08 9.12 22.90
C THR A 7 -4.91 9.63 21.47
N GLY A 8 -3.82 10.34 21.22
CA GLY A 8 -3.45 10.89 19.91
C GLY A 8 -2.18 11.75 20.02
N ASP A 9 -1.48 11.98 18.92
CA ASP A 9 -0.31 12.87 18.90
C ASP A 9 -0.75 14.31 19.26
N ALA A 10 -0.13 14.88 20.30
CA ALA A 10 -0.55 16.17 20.86
C ALA A 10 -0.44 17.31 19.86
N LEU A 11 0.58 17.30 18.99
CA LEU A 11 0.80 18.33 17.98
C LEU A 11 -0.22 18.20 16.84
N LYS A 12 -0.52 16.97 16.41
CA LYS A 12 -1.59 16.70 15.43
C LYS A 12 -2.94 17.19 15.96
N MET A 13 -3.24 16.90 17.22
CA MET A 13 -4.52 17.29 17.82
C MET A 13 -4.64 18.80 18.00
N GLN A 14 -3.56 19.47 18.39
CA GLN A 14 -3.49 20.93 18.44
C GLN A 14 -3.66 21.56 17.05
N ALA A 15 -3.02 21.01 16.03
CA ALA A 15 -3.16 21.45 14.64
C ALA A 15 -4.61 21.29 14.14
N CYS A 16 -5.26 20.14 14.41
CA CYS A 16 -6.66 19.92 14.05
C CYS A 16 -7.61 20.88 14.76
N HIS A 17 -7.32 21.27 16.01
CA HIS A 17 -8.15 22.22 16.78
C HIS A 17 -8.07 23.66 16.25
N GLY A 18 -7.00 24.00 15.53
CA GLY A 18 -6.81 25.32 14.92
C GLY A 18 -7.46 25.50 13.54
N ILE A 19 -8.09 24.46 12.99
CA ILE A 19 -8.73 24.51 11.67
C ILE A 19 -10.08 25.22 11.81
N SER A 20 -10.26 26.34 11.10
CA SER A 20 -11.53 27.06 11.03
C SER A 20 -12.58 26.28 10.22
N PRO A 21 -13.89 26.61 10.32
CA PRO A 21 -14.95 25.91 9.58
C PRO A 21 -14.77 25.90 8.04
N ASP A 22 -14.01 26.85 7.52
CA ASP A 22 -13.61 27.05 6.12
C ASP A 22 -12.17 26.63 5.83
N GLY A 23 -11.44 26.16 6.84
CA GLY A 23 -10.05 25.74 6.75
C GLY A 23 -9.90 24.30 6.23
N VAL A 24 -8.93 24.11 5.33
CA VAL A 24 -8.48 22.79 4.89
C VAL A 24 -7.12 22.51 5.52
N SER A 25 -6.99 21.41 6.27
CA SER A 25 -5.68 20.89 6.65
C SER A 25 -5.22 19.83 5.66
N VAL A 26 -4.05 20.03 5.07
CA VAL A 26 -3.37 19.03 4.26
C VAL A 26 -2.23 18.46 5.10
N TRP A 27 -2.21 17.14 5.30
CA TRP A 27 -1.02 16.49 5.85
C TRP A 27 0.06 16.50 4.78
N SER A 28 1.16 17.21 5.04
CA SER A 28 2.35 17.27 4.16
C SER A 28 3.47 16.39 4.70
N GLY A 29 3.14 15.20 5.20
CA GLY A 29 4.18 14.19 5.44
C GLY A 29 4.70 13.71 4.10
N GLY A 30 6.02 13.53 3.97
CA GLY A 30 6.63 12.94 2.77
C GLY A 30 6.38 11.43 2.64
N GLY A 31 5.36 10.89 3.30
CA GLY A 31 5.03 9.47 3.27
C GLY A 31 4.08 9.16 2.12
N GLU A 32 4.33 8.07 1.42
CA GLU A 32 3.42 7.55 0.40
C GLU A 32 2.20 6.91 1.07
N VAL A 33 1.01 7.20 0.53
CA VAL A 33 -0.27 6.74 1.08
C VAL A 33 -1.07 6.06 -0.01
N VAL A 34 -1.35 4.78 0.19
CA VAL A 34 -2.34 4.03 -0.59
C VAL A 34 -3.67 4.02 0.16
N ALA A 35 -4.71 4.57 -0.45
CA ALA A 35 -6.03 4.69 0.15
C ALA A 35 -7.14 4.56 -0.90
N ALA A 36 -8.25 3.92 -0.54
CA ALA A 36 -9.41 3.77 -1.42
C ALA A 36 -10.08 5.11 -1.78
N PHE A 37 -10.04 6.08 -0.86
CA PHE A 37 -10.57 7.41 -1.08
C PHE A 37 -9.90 8.42 -0.14
N ARG A 38 -10.04 9.71 -0.49
CA ARG A 38 -9.64 10.84 0.34
C ARG A 38 -10.89 11.49 0.92
N SER A 39 -10.85 11.86 2.19
CA SER A 39 -11.94 12.58 2.85
C SER A 39 -11.40 13.67 3.75
N ALA A 40 -12.01 14.85 3.67
CA ALA A 40 -11.78 15.94 4.61
C ALA A 40 -12.55 15.77 5.93
N ILE A 41 -13.38 14.73 6.04
CA ILE A 41 -14.19 14.46 7.22
C ILE A 41 -13.32 13.80 8.30
N GLN A 42 -13.27 14.41 9.47
CA GLN A 42 -12.56 13.86 10.63
C GLN A 42 -13.20 12.58 11.19
N SER A 43 -12.39 11.73 11.83
CA SER A 43 -12.80 10.42 12.34
C SER A 43 -13.57 10.45 13.67
N ILE A 44 -13.51 11.55 14.43
CA ILE A 44 -14.15 11.67 15.76
C ILE A 44 -15.67 11.42 15.64
N GLY A 45 -16.19 10.57 16.53
CA GLY A 45 -17.61 10.22 16.58
C GLY A 45 -18.11 9.31 15.45
N ARG A 46 -17.24 8.93 14.49
CA ARG A 46 -17.59 8.07 13.34
C ARG A 46 -16.95 6.69 13.42
N TRP A 47 -15.79 6.59 14.03
CA TRP A 47 -15.02 5.35 14.13
C TRP A 47 -14.46 5.20 15.55
N ARG A 48 -14.22 3.95 15.95
CA ARG A 48 -13.56 3.60 17.21
C ARG A 48 -12.55 2.50 16.93
N VAL A 49 -11.34 2.62 17.48
CA VAL A 49 -10.34 1.54 17.43
C VAL A 49 -10.88 0.34 18.24
N THR A 50 -10.94 -0.83 17.61
CA THR A 50 -11.46 -2.07 18.22
C THR A 50 -10.38 -3.08 18.57
N GLY A 51 -9.16 -2.90 18.06
CA GLY A 51 -8.04 -3.80 18.30
C GLY A 51 -6.72 -3.26 17.75
N PHE A 52 -5.63 -3.91 18.13
CA PHE A 52 -4.27 -3.64 17.68
C PHE A 52 -3.52 -4.97 17.59
N GLN A 53 -2.66 -5.15 16.58
CA GLN A 53 -2.00 -6.43 16.30
C GLN A 53 -3.00 -7.60 16.23
N ALA A 54 -4.15 -7.37 15.61
CA ALA A 54 -5.17 -8.38 15.33
C ALA A 54 -5.37 -8.49 13.81
N PRO A 55 -5.69 -9.69 13.29
CA PRO A 55 -6.00 -9.84 11.88
C PRO A 55 -7.16 -8.95 11.44
N VAL A 56 -7.03 -8.37 10.25
CA VAL A 56 -8.09 -7.57 9.60
C VAL A 56 -8.42 -8.15 8.23
N TYR A 57 -9.58 -7.75 7.70
CA TYR A 57 -10.05 -8.15 6.37
C TYR A 57 -10.25 -6.92 5.50
N LEU A 58 -9.69 -6.94 4.30
CA LEU A 58 -9.83 -5.88 3.31
C LEU A 58 -10.45 -6.47 2.04
N PRO A 59 -11.20 -5.69 1.24
CA PRO A 59 -11.64 -6.13 -0.08
C PRO A 59 -10.45 -6.56 -0.94
N GLY A 60 -10.57 -7.71 -1.61
CA GLY A 60 -9.53 -8.25 -2.48
C GLY A 60 -9.77 -7.98 -3.95
N ALA A 61 -8.70 -7.96 -4.74
CA ALA A 61 -8.80 -7.89 -6.22
C ALA A 61 -9.27 -9.22 -6.83
N THR A 62 -8.83 -10.35 -6.26
CA THR A 62 -9.12 -11.71 -6.77
C THR A 62 -10.13 -12.49 -5.91
N THR A 63 -10.36 -12.04 -4.68
CA THR A 63 -11.25 -12.69 -3.70
C THR A 63 -12.11 -11.62 -3.01
N ALA A 64 -13.25 -12.03 -2.45
CA ALA A 64 -14.13 -11.08 -1.75
C ALA A 64 -13.41 -10.36 -0.59
N HIS A 65 -12.54 -11.07 0.13
CA HIS A 65 -11.75 -10.51 1.22
C HIS A 65 -10.34 -11.11 1.26
N VAL A 66 -9.35 -10.24 1.43
CA VAL A 66 -7.96 -10.58 1.79
C VAL A 66 -7.81 -10.45 3.30
N SER A 67 -7.20 -11.45 3.93
CA SER A 67 -6.84 -11.38 5.35
C SER A 67 -5.43 -10.81 5.48
N VAL A 68 -5.26 -9.89 6.44
CA VAL A 68 -3.96 -9.30 6.78
C VAL A 68 -3.70 -9.58 8.25
N SER A 69 -2.66 -10.35 8.53
CA SER A 69 -2.25 -10.71 9.88
C SER A 69 -1.01 -9.90 10.31
N PRO A 70 -0.81 -9.69 11.62
CA PRO A 70 0.42 -9.10 12.11
C PRO A 70 1.65 -9.91 11.65
N GLY A 71 2.61 -9.23 11.04
CA GLY A 71 3.84 -9.85 10.52
C GLY A 71 3.79 -10.19 9.03
N ASP A 72 2.63 -10.10 8.37
CA ASP A 72 2.56 -10.18 6.92
C ASP A 72 3.28 -8.98 6.28
N PHE A 73 3.89 -9.23 5.13
CA PHE A 73 4.59 -8.19 4.38
C PHE A 73 3.62 -7.47 3.44
N ILE A 74 3.69 -6.15 3.39
CA ILE A 74 2.84 -5.32 2.53
C ILE A 74 3.76 -4.59 1.56
N LEU A 75 3.52 -4.80 0.27
CA LEU A 75 4.15 -4.04 -0.81
C LEU A 75 3.07 -3.19 -1.47
N ALA A 76 3.36 -1.92 -1.73
CA ALA A 76 2.44 -1.03 -2.39
C ALA A 76 3.19 -0.01 -3.26
N ASP A 77 2.59 0.30 -4.41
CA ASP A 77 3.10 1.23 -5.41
C ASP A 77 1.92 1.93 -6.12
N GLU A 78 2.16 2.43 -7.33
CA GLU A 78 1.14 3.09 -8.16
C GLU A 78 0.07 2.15 -8.73
N ASP A 79 0.35 0.85 -8.87
CA ASP A 79 -0.59 -0.14 -9.37
C ASP A 79 -1.51 -0.67 -8.26
N GLY A 80 -1.06 -0.61 -7.00
CA GLY A 80 -1.91 -0.89 -5.85
C GLY A 80 -1.13 -1.39 -4.65
N ALA A 81 -1.74 -2.30 -3.89
CA ALA A 81 -1.11 -2.92 -2.74
C ALA A 81 -1.38 -4.42 -2.73
N ILE A 82 -0.36 -5.20 -2.37
CA ILE A 82 -0.42 -6.64 -2.17
C ILE A 82 -0.02 -7.01 -0.74
N VAL A 83 -0.63 -8.09 -0.26
CA VAL A 83 -0.33 -8.67 1.05
C VAL A 83 0.35 -10.01 0.79
N ILE A 84 1.55 -10.17 1.33
CA ILE A 84 2.35 -11.38 1.24
C ILE A 84 2.36 -12.03 2.62
N PRO A 85 1.71 -13.19 2.80
CA PRO A 85 1.72 -13.90 4.07
C PRO A 85 3.15 -14.16 4.54
N ASN A 86 3.42 -13.93 5.83
CA ASN A 86 4.77 -14.06 6.40
C ASN A 86 5.44 -15.41 6.05
N SER A 87 4.65 -16.49 6.01
CA SER A 87 5.11 -17.85 5.73
C SER A 87 5.68 -18.06 4.33
N ILE A 88 5.43 -17.16 3.37
CA ILE A 88 5.86 -17.31 1.98
C ILE A 88 6.68 -16.11 1.48
N VAL A 89 7.08 -15.18 2.36
CA VAL A 89 7.79 -13.96 1.96
C VAL A 89 9.08 -14.26 1.22
N GLU A 90 9.90 -15.18 1.73
CA GLU A 90 11.18 -15.57 1.10
C GLU A 90 10.97 -16.21 -0.29
N ASP A 91 9.95 -17.07 -0.41
CA ASP A 91 9.60 -17.71 -1.70
C ASP A 91 9.08 -16.68 -2.71
N ALA A 92 8.28 -15.71 -2.25
CA ALA A 92 7.75 -14.65 -3.08
C ALA A 92 8.87 -13.72 -3.57
N LEU A 93 9.79 -13.34 -2.69
CA LEU A 93 10.97 -12.53 -3.04
C LEU A 93 11.83 -13.24 -4.09
N THR A 94 12.20 -14.50 -3.83
CA THR A 94 13.03 -15.29 -4.76
C THR A 94 12.40 -15.35 -6.16
N LYS A 95 11.10 -15.64 -6.23
CA LYS A 95 10.38 -15.69 -7.52
C LYS A 95 10.27 -14.33 -8.20
N ALA A 96 10.08 -13.25 -7.43
CA ALA A 96 10.02 -11.89 -7.96
C ALA A 96 11.36 -11.45 -8.57
N GLU A 97 12.47 -11.79 -7.92
CA GLU A 97 13.82 -11.53 -8.44
C GLU A 97 14.10 -12.31 -9.73
N GLU A 98 13.76 -13.61 -9.75
CA GLU A 98 13.88 -14.44 -10.96
C GLU A 98 13.06 -13.88 -12.13
N MET A 99 11.83 -13.45 -11.86
CA MET A 99 10.95 -12.84 -12.85
C MET A 99 11.53 -11.53 -13.38
N THR A 100 11.99 -10.67 -12.47
CA THR A 100 12.62 -9.38 -12.82
C THR A 100 13.84 -9.58 -13.71
N ALA A 101 14.71 -10.54 -13.39
CA ALA A 101 15.87 -10.86 -14.21
C ALA A 101 15.49 -11.29 -15.64
N ARG A 102 14.42 -12.08 -15.79
CA ARG A 102 13.88 -12.47 -17.10
C ARG A 102 13.32 -11.28 -17.86
N GLU A 103 12.54 -10.43 -17.21
CA GLU A 103 11.97 -9.24 -17.86
C GLU A 103 13.05 -8.26 -18.33
N VAL A 104 14.12 -8.07 -17.53
CA VAL A 104 15.26 -7.23 -17.91
C VAL A 104 15.92 -7.78 -19.19
N ALA A 105 16.20 -9.08 -19.23
CA ALA A 105 16.80 -9.71 -20.42
C ALA A 105 15.90 -9.58 -21.66
N VAL A 106 14.58 -9.70 -21.50
CA VAL A 106 13.60 -9.51 -22.59
C VAL A 106 13.58 -8.06 -23.06
N ARG A 107 13.58 -7.08 -22.14
CA ARG A 107 13.62 -5.65 -22.46
C ARG A 107 14.90 -5.30 -23.22
N GLU A 108 16.05 -5.85 -22.82
CA GLU A 108 17.33 -5.66 -23.53
C GLU A 108 17.31 -6.26 -24.94
N ALA A 109 16.80 -7.49 -25.10
CA ALA A 109 16.72 -8.14 -26.41
C ALA A 109 15.85 -7.33 -27.39
N ILE A 110 14.71 -6.83 -26.92
CA ILE A 110 13.83 -5.96 -27.72
C ILE A 110 14.53 -4.64 -28.03
N GLY A 111 15.20 -4.01 -27.06
CA GLY A 111 15.98 -2.78 -27.26
C GLY A 111 17.09 -2.93 -28.31
N ASN A 112 17.65 -4.14 -28.45
CA ASN A 112 18.66 -4.49 -29.45
C ASN A 112 18.08 -4.89 -30.82
N GLY A 113 16.77 -4.74 -31.02
CA GLY A 113 16.10 -4.94 -32.31
C GLY A 113 15.39 -6.27 -32.49
N LEU A 114 15.28 -7.10 -31.44
CA LEU A 114 14.44 -8.30 -31.49
C LEU A 114 12.95 -7.89 -31.53
N SER A 115 12.17 -8.49 -32.42
CA SER A 115 10.72 -8.24 -32.45
C SER A 115 10.05 -8.83 -31.20
N LEU A 116 8.94 -8.22 -30.73
CA LEU A 116 8.17 -8.77 -29.61
C LEU A 116 7.69 -10.21 -29.87
N ALA A 117 7.32 -10.51 -31.11
CA ALA A 117 6.88 -11.85 -31.51
C ALA A 117 8.01 -12.90 -31.37
N ASP A 118 9.25 -12.51 -31.67
CA ASP A 118 10.40 -13.40 -31.54
C ASP A 118 10.91 -13.47 -30.10
N ALA A 119 10.82 -12.37 -29.34
CA ALA A 119 11.08 -12.37 -27.90
C ALA A 119 10.13 -13.34 -27.17
N LEU A 120 8.83 -13.31 -27.49
CA LEU A 120 7.85 -14.27 -26.92
C LEU A 120 8.16 -15.73 -27.29
N LYS A 121 8.63 -16.00 -28.51
CA LYS A 121 9.05 -17.36 -28.90
C LYS A 121 10.30 -17.82 -28.15
N GLN A 122 11.23 -16.90 -27.88
CA GLN A 122 12.50 -17.21 -27.25
C GLN A 122 12.41 -17.33 -25.73
N PHE A 123 11.68 -16.42 -25.09
CA PHE A 123 11.62 -16.29 -23.62
C PHE A 123 10.30 -16.82 -23.04
N GLY A 124 9.28 -17.07 -23.86
CA GLY A 124 7.96 -17.49 -23.42
C GLY A 124 7.11 -16.33 -22.91
N HIS A 125 6.05 -16.68 -22.18
CA HIS A 125 5.30 -15.70 -21.40
C HIS A 125 6.10 -15.39 -20.13
N VAL A 126 6.50 -14.12 -20.02
CA VAL A 126 7.07 -13.55 -18.79
C VAL A 126 5.92 -12.97 -17.98
#